data_AF-A0A9X2B4J9-F1
#
_entry.id   AF-A0A9X2B4J9-F1
#
_cell.length_a   1.000
_cell.length_b   1.000
_cell.length_c   1.000
_cell.angle_alpha   90.00
_cell.angle_beta   90.00
_cell.angle_gamma   90.00
#
_symmetry.space_group_name_H-M   'P 1'
#
loop_
_entity.id
_entity.type
_entity.pdbx_description
1 polymer ?
#
loop_
_entity_poly.entity_id
_entity_poly.type
_entity_poly.pdbx_seq_one_letter_code
_entity_poly.pdbx_strand_id
1 'polypeptide(L)'
;MNWTSIRDFLDIPKNITGKEVKIAIIDGGFYSHPDILSNHNRSTFLVKTHTNNPVPMKMTNETQLNHGLHGLWTASAAGGSGLLSSGMYSGAAPEADMYFIETGPLQTAEDVEKNVGNALLWVKQNAEEYGIRGIVLTVVGQRDTGLLPWQADPLRILCEELVHKGILVVVASGNNSELTSSSVISPSVLSVGGVAIPESGKKEYATSFPGSKGLTFDGKWNPDILAPAMNVVLPFPFESEEERLNHYTVTHDNLPPNYARQWGTSYAAPIVLGLAACLWQIQPGLTADKVKKALVSSSECHSKWVALKAGLVSPNAFSLDFHQIADTDIRSSMYSRWKHWKERSLSEKIEKISSDNHDGIDVLLSFLPEKVPHEAISSVQHLLYHHSHKVRAAAITVLSTQPSFISSLELLHCLTDESPNVKMGGLYALSLCPNLWKELIPTLCTLINDENTDIRYNACKLAATIKSKQFIKPLMDGLNEDARNKRIGTFGKRHFALEMITGIEIPREPEWQEGEDPYSSRSIHALLDIATKWKSFFNLMSDN
;
A
#
# COMPACT_ATOMS: atom_id res chain seq x y z
N MET A 1 -17.09 1.91 27.27
CA MET A 1 -17.19 3.12 26.44
C MET A 1 -17.65 2.72 25.04
N ASN A 2 -18.53 3.50 24.41
CA ASN A 2 -19.05 3.22 23.06
C ASN A 2 -18.28 4.08 22.06
N TRP A 3 -17.57 3.42 21.14
CA TRP A 3 -16.84 4.09 20.07
C TRP A 3 -17.80 4.48 18.94
N THR A 4 -17.53 5.61 18.28
CA THR A 4 -18.36 6.08 17.16
C THR A 4 -18.18 5.16 15.94
N SER A 5 -19.27 4.90 15.22
CA SER A 5 -19.27 4.09 14.00
C SER A 5 -18.61 4.84 12.82
N ILE A 6 -18.23 4.12 11.76
CA ILE A 6 -17.72 4.74 10.52
C ILE A 6 -18.72 5.76 9.97
N ARG A 7 -20.00 5.38 9.93
CA ARG A 7 -21.07 6.19 9.35
C ARG A 7 -21.33 7.44 10.17
N ASP A 8 -21.34 7.33 11.50
CA ASP A 8 -21.57 8.47 12.38
C ASP A 8 -20.36 9.42 12.38
N PHE A 9 -19.13 8.91 12.39
CA PHE A 9 -17.92 9.76 12.39
C PHE A 9 -17.79 10.59 11.10
N LEU A 10 -18.23 10.02 9.98
CA LEU A 10 -18.20 10.64 8.66
C LEU A 10 -19.53 11.28 8.29
N ASP A 11 -20.50 11.38 9.19
CA ASP A 11 -21.81 11.98 8.94
C ASP A 11 -22.54 11.40 7.70
N ILE A 12 -22.37 10.10 7.41
CA ILE A 12 -22.95 9.44 6.22
C ILE A 12 -24.48 9.31 6.40
N PRO A 13 -25.31 9.91 5.53
CA PRO A 13 -26.77 9.86 5.68
C PRO A 13 -27.31 8.42 5.66
N LYS A 14 -28.28 8.13 6.55
CA LYS A 14 -28.80 6.77 6.76
C LYS A 14 -29.41 6.11 5.52
N ASN A 15 -29.94 6.91 4.58
CA ASN A 15 -30.56 6.44 3.34
C ASN A 15 -29.57 6.24 2.18
N ILE A 16 -28.29 6.59 2.38
CA ILE A 16 -27.24 6.43 1.38
C ILE A 16 -26.37 5.24 1.82
N THR A 17 -26.61 4.09 1.22
CA THR A 17 -26.16 2.76 1.67
C THR A 17 -25.31 2.04 0.63
N GLY A 18 -25.10 2.62 -0.54
CA GLY A 18 -24.45 2.00 -1.69
C GLY A 18 -25.33 1.00 -2.43
N LYS A 19 -26.64 1.00 -2.16
CA LYS A 19 -27.62 0.10 -2.77
C LYS A 19 -27.50 0.08 -4.30
N GLU A 20 -27.62 -1.12 -4.89
CA GLU A 20 -27.55 -1.38 -6.34
C GLU A 20 -26.19 -1.05 -6.99
N VAL A 21 -25.15 -0.80 -6.19
CA VAL A 21 -23.79 -0.59 -6.68
C VAL A 21 -22.92 -1.80 -6.32
N LYS A 22 -22.09 -2.21 -7.29
CA LYS A 22 -21.18 -3.35 -7.16
C LYS A 22 -19.74 -2.86 -7.04
N ILE A 23 -19.07 -3.29 -5.99
CA ILE A 23 -17.65 -2.99 -5.71
C ILE A 23 -16.88 -4.26 -5.38
N ALA A 24 -15.56 -4.25 -5.61
CA ALA A 24 -14.72 -5.40 -5.31
C ALA A 24 -13.62 -5.11 -4.27
N ILE A 25 -13.36 -6.08 -3.42
CA ILE A 25 -12.31 -6.06 -2.40
C ILE A 25 -11.31 -7.15 -2.77
N ILE A 26 -10.03 -6.79 -2.91
CA ILE A 26 -8.96 -7.74 -3.24
C ILE A 26 -8.09 -7.95 -2.00
N ASP A 27 -8.08 -9.19 -1.49
CA ASP A 27 -7.34 -9.56 -0.28
C ASP A 27 -6.85 -11.02 -0.36
N GLY A 28 -5.96 -11.41 0.57
CA GLY A 28 -5.37 -12.75 0.64
C GLY A 28 -6.40 -13.86 0.87
N GLY A 29 -7.47 -13.55 1.59
CA GLY A 29 -8.56 -14.45 1.93
C GLY A 29 -9.65 -13.73 2.71
N PHE A 30 -10.80 -14.40 2.88
CA PHE A 30 -11.96 -13.83 3.56
C PHE A 30 -12.52 -14.79 4.60
N TYR A 31 -12.86 -14.26 5.78
CA TYR A 31 -13.47 -15.04 6.85
C TYR A 31 -15.01 -15.02 6.70
N SER A 32 -15.67 -16.15 6.93
CA SER A 32 -17.14 -16.21 6.86
C SER A 32 -17.73 -15.55 8.10
N HIS A 33 -18.42 -14.42 7.91
CA HIS A 33 -18.99 -13.65 9.01
C HIS A 33 -20.33 -13.02 8.59
N PRO A 34 -21.37 -13.03 9.45
CA PRO A 34 -22.71 -12.54 9.10
C PRO A 34 -22.75 -11.09 8.57
N ASP A 35 -21.81 -10.24 9.00
CA ASP A 35 -21.71 -8.85 8.53
C ASP A 35 -21.36 -8.72 7.04
N ILE A 36 -20.70 -9.71 6.45
CA ILE A 36 -20.19 -9.61 5.07
C ILE A 36 -20.83 -10.60 4.10
N LEU A 37 -21.62 -11.56 4.60
CA LEU A 37 -22.38 -12.51 3.77
C LEU A 37 -23.53 -11.83 3.01
N SER A 38 -24.06 -12.52 1.99
CA SER A 38 -25.29 -12.09 1.34
C SER A 38 -26.43 -12.04 2.36
N ASN A 39 -27.29 -11.04 2.24
CA ASN A 39 -28.48 -10.89 3.07
C ASN A 39 -29.66 -10.41 2.20
N HIS A 40 -30.74 -9.93 2.83
CA HIS A 40 -31.94 -9.50 2.11
C HIS A 40 -31.76 -8.19 1.32
N ASN A 41 -30.74 -7.38 1.63
CA ASN A 41 -30.49 -6.08 1.00
C ASN A 41 -29.42 -6.12 -0.09
N ARG A 42 -28.57 -7.15 -0.12
CA ARG A 42 -27.44 -7.26 -1.07
C ARG A 42 -27.00 -8.70 -1.34
N SER A 43 -26.26 -8.87 -2.43
CA SER A 43 -25.51 -10.09 -2.74
C SER A 43 -24.00 -9.87 -2.53
N THR A 44 -23.36 -10.87 -1.91
CA THR A 44 -21.91 -10.98 -1.80
C THR A 44 -21.45 -12.18 -2.60
N PHE A 45 -20.38 -12.03 -3.37
CA PHE A 45 -19.76 -13.08 -4.17
C PHE A 45 -18.29 -13.27 -3.79
N LEU A 46 -17.82 -14.51 -3.77
CA LEU A 46 -16.43 -14.89 -3.63
C LEU A 46 -15.87 -15.34 -4.99
N VAL A 47 -14.69 -14.84 -5.34
CA VAL A 47 -13.94 -15.20 -6.54
C VAL A 47 -12.54 -15.61 -6.11
N LYS A 48 -12.18 -16.87 -6.33
CA LYS A 48 -10.86 -17.41 -5.93
C LYS A 48 -9.88 -17.38 -7.10
N THR A 49 -9.16 -16.28 -7.29
CA THR A 49 -8.35 -16.06 -8.51
C THR A 49 -7.05 -16.87 -8.57
N HIS A 50 -6.74 -17.61 -7.50
CA HIS A 50 -5.65 -18.60 -7.47
C HIS A 50 -6.08 -20.00 -7.97
N THR A 51 -7.35 -20.20 -8.32
CA THR A 51 -7.85 -21.47 -8.88
C THR A 51 -8.01 -21.39 -10.41
N ASN A 52 -8.25 -22.54 -11.04
CA ASN A 52 -8.50 -22.61 -12.48
C ASN A 52 -9.93 -22.12 -12.80
N ASN A 53 -10.06 -21.27 -13.82
CA ASN A 53 -11.34 -20.72 -14.31
C ASN A 53 -12.21 -20.11 -13.18
N PRO A 54 -11.70 -19.10 -12.47
CA PRO A 54 -12.40 -18.49 -11.34
C PRO A 54 -13.71 -17.83 -11.78
N VAL A 55 -14.81 -18.24 -11.15
CA VAL A 55 -16.15 -17.66 -11.34
C VAL A 55 -16.70 -17.16 -10.01
N PRO A 56 -17.55 -16.10 -10.01
CA PRO A 56 -18.18 -15.62 -8.79
C PRO A 56 -19.12 -16.66 -8.18
N MET A 57 -18.91 -16.98 -6.89
CA MET A 57 -19.76 -17.84 -6.09
C MET A 57 -20.50 -17.01 -5.05
N LYS A 58 -21.83 -17.07 -5.02
CA LYS A 58 -22.61 -16.30 -4.03
C LYS A 58 -22.34 -16.85 -2.62
N MET A 59 -21.92 -15.97 -1.71
CA MET A 59 -21.69 -16.30 -0.31
C MET A 59 -23.01 -16.26 0.47
N THR A 60 -23.34 -17.36 1.14
CA THR A 60 -24.55 -17.55 1.95
C THR A 60 -24.18 -17.89 3.39
N ASN A 61 -25.17 -18.05 4.27
CA ASN A 61 -24.96 -18.53 5.64
C ASN A 61 -24.33 -19.94 5.72
N GLU A 62 -24.35 -20.69 4.62
CA GLU A 62 -23.72 -22.02 4.52
C GLU A 62 -22.24 -21.93 4.08
N THR A 63 -21.78 -20.74 3.66
CA THR A 63 -20.39 -20.54 3.26
C THR A 63 -19.49 -20.64 4.48
N GLN A 64 -18.51 -21.55 4.42
CA GLN A 64 -17.55 -21.77 5.51
C GLN A 64 -16.15 -21.38 5.05
N LEU A 65 -15.64 -20.29 5.61
CA LEU A 65 -14.27 -19.82 5.45
C LEU A 65 -13.76 -19.41 6.83
N ASN A 66 -12.60 -19.90 7.21
CA ASN A 66 -12.02 -19.76 8.55
C ASN A 66 -10.64 -19.09 8.52
N HIS A 67 -10.32 -18.36 7.46
CA HIS A 67 -9.05 -17.64 7.30
C HIS A 67 -9.31 -16.24 6.75
N GLY A 68 -8.31 -15.35 6.79
CA GLY A 68 -8.45 -14.02 6.18
C GLY A 68 -9.23 -13.01 7.03
N LEU A 69 -8.87 -12.86 8.31
CA LEU A 69 -9.41 -11.81 9.19
C LEU A 69 -9.21 -10.40 8.61
N HIS A 70 -8.06 -10.14 7.98
CA HIS A 70 -7.80 -8.87 7.31
C HIS A 70 -8.81 -8.58 6.18
N GLY A 71 -9.16 -9.59 5.37
CA GLY A 71 -10.20 -9.48 4.34
C GLY A 71 -11.60 -9.25 4.94
N LEU A 72 -11.91 -9.88 6.07
CA LEU A 72 -13.15 -9.61 6.83
C LEU A 72 -13.23 -8.15 7.28
N TRP A 73 -12.17 -7.63 7.91
CA TRP A 73 -12.12 -6.24 8.39
C TRP A 73 -12.20 -5.24 7.24
N THR A 74 -11.46 -5.50 6.17
CA THR A 74 -11.48 -4.70 4.93
C THR A 74 -12.87 -4.64 4.31
N ALA A 75 -13.51 -5.79 4.09
CA ALA A 75 -14.87 -5.87 3.56
C ALA A 75 -15.89 -5.21 4.49
N SER A 76 -15.72 -5.38 5.80
CA SER A 76 -16.60 -4.79 6.80
C SER A 76 -16.48 -3.26 6.85
N ALA A 77 -15.28 -2.71 6.67
CA ALA A 77 -15.07 -1.27 6.59
C ALA A 77 -15.72 -0.66 5.33
N ALA A 78 -15.61 -1.33 4.17
CA ALA A 78 -16.30 -0.92 2.95
C ALA A 78 -17.83 -0.99 3.10
N GLY A 79 -18.36 -2.11 3.58
CA GLY A 79 -19.79 -2.35 3.54
C GLY A 79 -20.32 -3.37 4.52
N GLY A 80 -19.67 -3.70 5.64
CA GLY A 80 -20.24 -4.62 6.64
C GLY A 80 -21.66 -4.20 7.04
N SER A 81 -22.60 -5.13 7.15
CA SER A 81 -23.99 -4.82 7.52
C SER A 81 -24.13 -4.47 8.99
N GLY A 82 -23.12 -4.75 9.82
CA GLY A 82 -23.17 -4.58 11.27
C GLY A 82 -24.22 -5.49 11.92
N LEU A 83 -24.49 -6.67 11.38
CA LEU A 83 -25.63 -7.49 11.77
C LEU A 83 -25.57 -7.84 13.26
N LEU A 84 -24.39 -8.23 13.76
CA LEU A 84 -24.18 -8.60 15.16
C LEU A 84 -24.24 -7.40 16.12
N SER A 85 -24.30 -6.18 15.61
CA SER A 85 -24.49 -4.94 16.37
C SER A 85 -25.80 -4.21 16.04
N SER A 86 -26.77 -4.91 15.45
CA SER A 86 -28.05 -4.33 15.01
C SER A 86 -27.87 -3.12 14.06
N GLY A 87 -26.84 -3.16 13.22
CA GLY A 87 -26.49 -2.13 12.25
C GLY A 87 -25.61 -0.99 12.78
N MET A 88 -25.31 -0.96 14.09
CA MET A 88 -24.52 0.12 14.71
C MET A 88 -23.13 0.25 14.10
N TYR A 89 -22.40 -0.87 13.96
CA TYR A 89 -21.06 -0.90 13.36
C TYR A 89 -21.11 -1.40 11.92
N SER A 90 -21.95 -0.75 11.12
CA SER A 90 -21.98 -0.94 9.67
C SER A 90 -20.85 -0.17 8.97
N GLY A 91 -20.41 -0.71 7.82
CA GLY A 91 -19.45 -0.08 6.95
C GLY A 91 -20.00 1.16 6.23
N ALA A 92 -19.17 1.75 5.37
CA ALA A 92 -19.55 2.94 4.61
C ALA A 92 -20.75 2.73 3.65
N ALA A 93 -20.87 1.53 3.06
CA ALA A 93 -21.93 1.15 2.12
C ALA A 93 -22.53 -0.24 2.44
N PRO A 94 -23.39 -0.36 3.46
CA PRO A 94 -23.89 -1.64 3.95
C PRO A 94 -24.80 -2.42 2.98
N GLU A 95 -25.30 -1.78 1.92
CA GLU A 95 -26.19 -2.39 0.92
C GLU A 95 -25.55 -2.46 -0.48
N ALA A 96 -24.26 -2.13 -0.61
CA ALA A 96 -23.52 -2.40 -1.84
C ALA A 96 -23.35 -3.90 -2.03
N ASP A 97 -23.53 -4.36 -3.28
CA ASP A 97 -23.16 -5.70 -3.70
C ASP A 97 -21.63 -5.81 -3.70
N MET A 98 -21.11 -6.90 -3.14
CA MET A 98 -19.67 -7.05 -2.92
C MET A 98 -19.09 -8.24 -3.68
N TYR A 99 -17.94 -8.02 -4.30
CA TYR A 99 -17.11 -9.06 -4.91
C TYR A 99 -15.81 -9.21 -4.12
N PHE A 100 -15.66 -10.32 -3.41
CA PHE A 100 -14.45 -10.67 -2.69
C PHE A 100 -13.53 -11.45 -3.61
N ILE A 101 -12.45 -10.79 -4.03
CA ILE A 101 -11.44 -11.36 -4.91
C ILE A 101 -10.32 -11.92 -4.02
N GLU A 102 -10.37 -13.22 -3.79
CA GLU A 102 -9.43 -13.97 -2.96
C GLU A 102 -8.17 -14.32 -3.77
N THR A 103 -7.08 -13.62 -3.48
CA THR A 103 -5.80 -13.84 -4.16
C THR A 103 -5.16 -15.16 -3.74
N GLY A 104 -5.47 -15.68 -2.56
CA GLY A 104 -4.72 -16.77 -1.94
C GLY A 104 -3.49 -16.24 -1.18
N PRO A 105 -2.56 -17.13 -0.78
CA PRO A 105 -1.43 -16.78 0.08
C PRO A 105 -0.56 -15.64 -0.47
N LEU A 106 -0.09 -14.75 0.41
CA LEU A 106 0.73 -13.58 0.10
C LEU A 106 2.02 -13.53 0.95
N GLN A 107 2.70 -14.68 1.08
CA GLN A 107 3.81 -14.84 2.03
C GLN A 107 5.14 -14.31 1.48
N THR A 108 5.38 -14.48 0.19
CA THR A 108 6.62 -14.08 -0.46
C THR A 108 6.43 -12.88 -1.40
N ALA A 109 7.55 -12.37 -1.93
CA ALA A 109 7.47 -11.31 -2.91
C ALA A 109 6.82 -11.76 -4.23
N GLU A 110 7.15 -12.99 -4.62
CA GLU A 110 6.65 -13.66 -5.81
C GLU A 110 5.16 -13.97 -5.69
N ASP A 111 4.70 -14.41 -4.52
CA ASP A 111 3.28 -14.69 -4.27
C ASP A 111 2.43 -13.45 -4.47
N VAL A 112 2.84 -12.30 -3.93
CA VAL A 112 2.08 -11.05 -4.09
C VAL A 112 2.00 -10.63 -5.55
N GLU A 113 3.13 -10.60 -6.26
CA GLU A 113 3.12 -10.22 -7.67
C GLU A 113 2.23 -11.15 -8.51
N LYS A 114 2.38 -12.46 -8.34
CA LYS A 114 1.61 -13.45 -9.08
C LYS A 114 0.13 -13.42 -8.73
N ASN A 115 -0.20 -13.50 -7.44
CA ASN A 115 -1.58 -13.72 -6.99
C ASN A 115 -2.43 -12.45 -7.05
N VAL A 116 -1.85 -11.29 -6.71
CA VAL A 116 -2.51 -9.99 -6.90
C VAL A 116 -2.60 -9.67 -8.40
N GLY A 117 -1.57 -10.02 -9.18
CA GLY A 117 -1.60 -9.91 -10.64
C GLY A 117 -2.76 -10.68 -11.25
N ASN A 118 -2.96 -11.94 -10.86
CA ASN A 118 -4.09 -12.76 -11.28
C ASN A 118 -5.44 -12.14 -10.90
N ALA A 119 -5.55 -11.56 -9.71
CA ALA A 119 -6.76 -10.87 -9.28
C ALA A 119 -7.08 -9.63 -10.13
N LEU A 120 -6.07 -8.79 -10.38
CA LEU A 120 -6.23 -7.61 -11.23
C LEU A 120 -6.56 -7.98 -12.68
N LEU A 121 -5.94 -9.04 -13.21
CA LEU A 121 -6.26 -9.57 -14.54
C LEU A 121 -7.70 -10.08 -14.62
N TRP A 122 -8.17 -10.79 -13.59
CA TRP A 122 -9.56 -11.22 -13.51
C TRP A 122 -10.52 -10.04 -13.52
N VAL A 123 -10.26 -9.01 -12.72
CA VAL A 123 -11.07 -7.77 -12.70
C VAL A 123 -11.04 -7.12 -14.09
N LYS A 124 -9.87 -7.01 -14.72
CA LYS A 124 -9.72 -6.42 -16.06
C LYS A 124 -10.56 -7.12 -17.12
N GLN A 125 -10.75 -8.44 -16.99
CA GLN A 125 -11.51 -9.27 -17.91
C GLN A 125 -13.01 -9.26 -17.61
N ASN A 126 -13.42 -9.18 -16.34
CA ASN A 126 -14.78 -9.50 -15.91
C ASN A 126 -15.54 -8.33 -15.26
N ALA A 127 -14.89 -7.20 -14.96
CA ALA A 127 -15.53 -6.08 -14.26
C ALA A 127 -16.73 -5.52 -15.02
N GLU A 128 -16.66 -5.44 -16.35
CA GLU A 128 -17.77 -4.97 -17.18
C GLU A 128 -18.95 -5.96 -17.16
N GLU A 129 -18.69 -7.25 -17.36
CA GLU A 129 -19.70 -8.32 -17.32
C GLU A 129 -20.46 -8.33 -15.99
N TYR A 130 -19.73 -8.22 -14.88
CA TYR A 130 -20.33 -8.24 -13.55
C TYR A 130 -20.79 -6.87 -13.06
N GLY A 131 -20.50 -5.79 -13.79
CA GLY A 131 -20.87 -4.42 -13.43
C GLY A 131 -20.10 -3.85 -12.22
N ILE A 132 -18.88 -4.34 -11.96
CA ILE A 132 -18.01 -3.84 -10.88
C ILE A 132 -17.52 -2.44 -11.23
N ARG A 133 -17.85 -1.45 -10.40
CA ARG A 133 -17.56 -0.02 -10.65
C ARG A 133 -16.21 0.44 -10.09
N GLY A 134 -15.75 -0.22 -9.03
CA GLY A 134 -14.49 0.10 -8.36
C GLY A 134 -13.95 -1.06 -7.54
N ILE A 135 -12.65 -1.03 -7.34
CA ILE A 135 -11.90 -2.03 -6.57
C ILE A 135 -11.07 -1.35 -5.48
N VAL A 136 -10.77 -2.09 -4.41
CA VAL A 136 -9.78 -1.70 -3.41
C VAL A 136 -8.71 -2.78 -3.27
N LEU A 137 -7.45 -2.35 -3.28
CA LEU A 137 -6.27 -3.16 -2.97
C LEU A 137 -5.78 -2.80 -1.57
N THR A 138 -5.88 -3.75 -0.66
CA THR A 138 -5.44 -3.61 0.75
C THR A 138 -4.16 -4.40 1.03
N VAL A 139 -3.49 -4.84 -0.04
CA VAL A 139 -2.25 -5.60 -0.02
C VAL A 139 -1.02 -4.69 -0.12
N VAL A 140 0.10 -5.17 0.43
CA VAL A 140 1.38 -4.47 0.48
C VAL A 140 2.05 -4.48 -0.90
N GLY A 141 2.57 -3.34 -1.35
CA GLY A 141 3.44 -3.22 -2.51
C GLY A 141 4.88 -3.56 -2.12
N GLN A 142 5.59 -4.29 -2.97
CA GLN A 142 6.81 -4.98 -2.54
C GLN A 142 8.09 -4.67 -3.30
N ARG A 143 8.03 -4.05 -4.48
CA ARG A 143 9.23 -3.76 -5.27
C ARG A 143 10.05 -2.62 -4.68
N ASP A 144 9.38 -1.58 -4.19
CA ASP A 144 10.02 -0.42 -3.57
C ASP A 144 9.03 0.33 -2.66
N THR A 145 9.37 1.55 -2.28
CA THR A 145 8.55 2.41 -1.41
C THR A 145 7.98 3.64 -2.14
N GLY A 146 7.86 3.59 -3.47
CA GLY A 146 7.30 4.64 -4.32
C GLY A 146 8.33 5.56 -4.98
N LEU A 147 9.63 5.26 -4.87
CA LEU A 147 10.73 6.03 -5.46
C LEU A 147 11.22 5.48 -6.81
N LEU A 148 10.75 4.30 -7.22
CA LEU A 148 10.90 3.77 -8.58
C LEU A 148 9.74 4.23 -9.47
N PRO A 149 9.97 4.36 -10.79
CA PRO A 149 8.89 4.56 -11.76
C PRO A 149 7.82 3.47 -11.65
N TRP A 150 6.54 3.84 -11.76
CA TRP A 150 5.43 2.87 -11.68
C TRP A 150 5.52 1.75 -12.72
N GLN A 151 6.14 2.00 -13.87
CA GLN A 151 6.35 1.01 -14.93
C GLN A 151 7.26 -0.15 -14.53
N ALA A 152 8.05 0.00 -13.45
CA ALA A 152 8.90 -1.07 -12.92
C ALA A 152 8.11 -2.15 -12.17
N ASP A 153 6.84 -1.88 -11.84
CA ASP A 153 5.97 -2.78 -11.10
C ASP A 153 4.77 -3.21 -11.96
N PRO A 154 4.68 -4.50 -12.35
CA PRO A 154 3.55 -5.05 -13.10
C PRO A 154 2.19 -4.80 -12.44
N LEU A 155 2.12 -4.77 -11.11
CA LEU A 155 0.86 -4.50 -10.40
C LEU A 155 0.41 -3.05 -10.58
N ARG A 156 1.34 -2.09 -10.53
CA ARG A 156 1.05 -0.68 -10.80
C ARG A 156 0.62 -0.47 -12.25
N ILE A 157 1.22 -1.19 -13.20
CA ILE A 157 0.78 -1.20 -14.61
C ILE A 157 -0.68 -1.67 -14.71
N LEU A 158 -1.02 -2.82 -14.13
CA LEU A 158 -2.39 -3.34 -14.15
C LEU A 158 -3.38 -2.38 -13.49
N CYS A 159 -2.99 -1.66 -12.44
CA CYS A 159 -3.81 -0.61 -11.83
C CYS A 159 -4.08 0.54 -12.80
N GLU A 160 -3.06 1.06 -13.50
CA GLU A 160 -3.26 2.11 -14.52
C GLU A 160 -4.14 1.63 -15.68
N GLU A 161 -4.01 0.38 -16.11
CA GLU A 161 -4.85 -0.22 -17.14
C GLU A 161 -6.33 -0.28 -16.73
N LEU A 162 -6.60 -0.63 -15.47
CA LEU A 162 -7.96 -0.66 -14.91
C LEU A 162 -8.56 0.74 -14.81
N VAL A 163 -7.78 1.73 -14.37
CA VAL A 163 -8.21 3.13 -14.36
C VAL A 163 -8.53 3.61 -15.77
N HIS A 164 -7.69 3.29 -16.75
CA HIS A 164 -7.92 3.61 -18.15
C HIS A 164 -9.16 2.90 -18.73
N LYS A 165 -9.58 1.75 -18.16
CA LYS A 165 -10.84 1.06 -18.48
C LYS A 165 -12.06 1.65 -17.75
N GLY A 166 -11.90 2.69 -16.95
CA GLY A 166 -12.99 3.36 -16.25
C GLY A 166 -13.35 2.73 -14.90
N ILE A 167 -12.49 1.86 -14.35
CA ILE A 167 -12.65 1.30 -13.01
C ILE A 167 -11.99 2.22 -11.98
N LEU A 168 -12.70 2.56 -10.90
CA LEU A 168 -12.06 3.25 -9.78
C LEU A 168 -11.13 2.28 -9.05
N VAL A 169 -9.83 2.57 -9.01
CA VAL A 169 -8.86 1.77 -8.26
C VAL A 169 -8.44 2.55 -7.01
N VAL A 170 -8.79 2.01 -5.85
CA VAL A 170 -8.46 2.57 -4.53
C VAL A 170 -7.36 1.75 -3.89
N VAL A 171 -6.37 2.42 -3.29
CA VAL A 171 -5.23 1.75 -2.63
C VAL A 171 -4.98 2.35 -1.26
N ALA A 172 -4.55 1.54 -0.30
CA ALA A 172 -4.08 2.03 1.00
C ALA A 172 -2.74 2.78 0.83
N SER A 173 -2.51 3.86 1.60
CA SER A 173 -1.25 4.62 1.47
C SER A 173 -0.05 3.88 2.06
N GLY A 174 -0.28 3.05 3.09
CA GLY A 174 0.74 2.35 3.88
C GLY A 174 0.71 2.74 5.35
N ASN A 175 1.25 1.89 6.22
CA ASN A 175 1.20 2.05 7.68
C ASN A 175 2.54 2.47 8.31
N ASN A 176 3.44 3.07 7.52
CA ASN A 176 4.77 3.46 7.98
C ASN A 176 5.03 4.92 7.63
N SER A 177 4.88 5.82 8.61
CA SER A 177 5.06 7.27 8.44
C SER A 177 6.41 7.72 7.88
N GLU A 178 7.42 6.86 7.98
CA GLU A 178 8.77 7.07 7.46
C GLU A 178 8.93 6.68 5.99
N LEU A 179 7.94 6.03 5.38
CA LEU A 179 8.01 5.60 3.98
C LEU A 179 7.11 6.47 3.11
N THR A 180 7.55 6.69 1.87
CA THR A 180 6.74 7.36 0.84
C THR A 180 5.47 6.54 0.54
N SER A 181 5.62 5.22 0.40
CA SER A 181 4.52 4.26 0.23
C SER A 181 4.96 2.86 0.66
N SER A 182 3.99 2.02 1.03
CA SER A 182 4.16 0.56 1.09
C SER A 182 3.07 -0.18 0.31
N SER A 183 2.51 0.45 -0.73
CA SER A 183 1.44 -0.11 -1.56
C SER A 183 1.73 0.06 -3.07
N VAL A 184 0.80 -0.40 -3.90
CA VAL A 184 0.84 -0.36 -5.37
C VAL A 184 0.37 1.00 -5.90
N ILE A 185 0.99 2.08 -5.41
CA ILE A 185 0.65 3.44 -5.82
C ILE A 185 1.19 3.74 -7.21
N SER A 186 0.32 4.22 -8.08
CA SER A 186 0.62 4.70 -9.44
C SER A 186 -0.07 6.06 -9.68
N PRO A 187 0.22 6.77 -10.79
CA PRO A 187 -0.27 8.14 -11.01
C PRO A 187 -1.79 8.32 -10.89
N SER A 188 -2.56 7.37 -11.42
CA SER A 188 -4.00 7.52 -11.62
C SER A 188 -4.86 6.89 -10.53
N VAL A 189 -4.32 5.98 -9.70
CA VAL A 189 -5.07 5.39 -8.57
C VAL A 189 -5.43 6.43 -7.51
N LEU A 190 -6.44 6.12 -6.69
CA LEU A 190 -6.84 6.91 -5.53
C LEU A 190 -6.18 6.33 -4.27
N SER A 191 -5.15 6.98 -3.74
CA SER A 191 -4.46 6.51 -2.52
C SER A 191 -5.03 7.14 -1.25
N VAL A 192 -5.25 6.31 -0.23
CA VAL A 192 -5.99 6.69 0.97
C VAL A 192 -5.12 6.58 2.22
N GLY A 193 -4.93 7.72 2.89
CA GLY A 193 -4.30 7.83 4.20
C GLY A 193 -5.33 7.81 5.33
N GLY A 194 -4.85 8.11 6.54
CA GLY A 194 -5.62 7.84 7.75
C GLY A 194 -5.79 9.00 8.73
N VAL A 195 -6.90 9.00 9.46
CA VAL A 195 -7.08 9.71 10.73
C VAL A 195 -7.43 8.74 11.85
N ALA A 196 -7.13 9.09 13.10
CA ALA A 196 -7.58 8.37 14.27
C ALA A 196 -8.92 8.93 14.76
N ILE A 197 -9.92 8.05 14.93
CA ILE A 197 -11.17 8.41 15.60
C ILE A 197 -10.82 8.69 17.08
N PRO A 198 -11.16 9.85 17.64
CA PRO A 198 -10.95 10.13 19.06
C PRO A 198 -12.04 9.42 19.89
N GLU A 199 -11.74 9.15 21.15
CA GLU A 199 -12.68 8.50 22.09
C GLU A 199 -14.02 9.27 22.21
N SER A 200 -13.96 10.60 22.14
CA SER A 200 -15.15 11.45 22.14
C SER A 200 -16.08 11.29 20.92
N GLY A 201 -15.61 10.63 19.85
CA GLY A 201 -16.31 10.53 18.57
C GLY A 201 -16.32 11.81 17.73
N LYS A 202 -15.90 12.95 18.29
CA LYS A 202 -15.98 14.25 17.62
C LYS A 202 -14.83 14.47 16.65
N LYS A 203 -15.16 14.68 15.37
CA LYS A 203 -14.21 14.91 14.27
C LYS A 203 -13.17 16.01 14.56
N GLU A 204 -13.54 17.07 15.26
CA GLU A 204 -12.65 18.18 15.67
C GLU A 204 -11.46 17.73 16.55
N TYR A 205 -11.61 16.62 17.28
CA TYR A 205 -10.55 16.05 18.11
C TYR A 205 -9.72 14.97 17.42
N ALA A 206 -10.07 14.57 16.19
CA ALA A 206 -9.31 13.59 15.43
C ALA A 206 -7.87 14.06 15.14
N THR A 207 -6.96 13.10 15.00
CA THR A 207 -5.54 13.32 14.71
C THR A 207 -5.11 12.53 13.47
N SER A 208 -4.00 12.92 12.84
CA SER A 208 -3.44 12.14 11.73
C SER A 208 -3.01 10.74 12.19
N PHE A 209 -3.36 9.72 11.42
CA PHE A 209 -2.75 8.39 11.57
C PHE A 209 -1.29 8.44 11.07
N PRO A 210 -0.34 7.77 11.74
CA PRO A 210 1.07 7.68 11.30
C PRO A 210 1.28 6.75 10.09
N GLY A 211 0.49 6.93 9.03
CA GLY A 211 0.62 6.20 7.77
C GLY A 211 1.66 6.80 6.83
N SER A 212 2.01 6.03 5.80
CA SER A 212 2.98 6.42 4.77
C SER A 212 2.54 7.66 4.01
N LYS A 213 3.53 8.51 3.70
CA LYS A 213 3.34 9.81 3.06
C LYS A 213 4.60 10.24 2.33
N GLY A 214 4.46 10.84 1.16
CA GLY A 214 5.60 11.32 0.39
C GLY A 214 5.29 11.57 -1.07
N LEU A 215 6.29 12.10 -1.78
CA LEU A 215 6.22 12.31 -3.22
C LEU A 215 6.80 11.09 -3.94
N THR A 216 5.98 10.43 -4.74
CA THR A 216 6.43 9.31 -5.59
C THR A 216 7.37 9.79 -6.70
N PHE A 217 8.08 8.86 -7.34
CA PHE A 217 8.92 9.12 -8.51
C PHE A 217 8.22 9.99 -9.59
N ASP A 218 6.96 9.66 -9.86
CA ASP A 218 6.15 10.30 -10.90
C ASP A 218 5.64 11.70 -10.49
N GLY A 219 5.87 12.12 -9.26
CA GLY A 219 5.40 13.40 -8.74
C GLY A 219 3.98 13.37 -8.19
N LYS A 220 3.39 12.19 -8.01
CA LYS A 220 2.14 12.02 -7.26
C LYS A 220 2.43 12.08 -5.76
N TRP A 221 1.70 12.92 -5.03
CA TRP A 221 1.71 12.92 -3.57
C TRP A 221 0.87 11.76 -3.03
N ASN A 222 1.40 11.07 -2.02
CA ASN A 222 0.67 10.06 -1.25
C ASN A 222 0.45 10.60 0.18
N PRO A 223 -0.78 10.56 0.73
CA PRO A 223 -2.05 10.13 0.14
C PRO A 223 -2.80 11.21 -0.66
N ASP A 224 -3.81 10.83 -1.46
CA ASP A 224 -4.73 11.78 -2.12
C ASP A 224 -5.86 12.26 -1.18
N ILE A 225 -6.36 11.36 -0.32
CA ILE A 225 -7.49 11.60 0.58
C ILE A 225 -7.29 10.83 1.89
N LEU A 226 -7.99 11.23 2.95
CA LEU A 226 -7.94 10.58 4.26
C LEU A 226 -9.29 9.96 4.61
N ALA A 227 -9.27 8.86 5.37
CA ALA A 227 -10.44 8.26 6.00
C ALA A 227 -10.05 7.67 7.38
N PRO A 228 -11.00 7.21 8.21
CA PRO A 228 -10.68 6.59 9.49
C PRO A 228 -9.75 5.39 9.32
N ALA A 229 -8.62 5.40 10.01
CA ALA A 229 -7.58 4.36 9.94
C ALA A 229 -7.14 3.88 11.32
N MET A 230 -7.65 4.44 12.41
CA MET A 230 -7.31 4.01 13.77
C MET A 230 -8.52 4.19 14.66
N ASN A 231 -8.69 3.24 15.57
CA ASN A 231 -9.88 3.08 16.40
C ASN A 231 -11.15 2.77 15.59
N VAL A 232 -11.00 2.11 14.44
CA VAL A 232 -12.14 1.68 13.62
C VAL A 232 -12.71 0.41 14.21
N VAL A 233 -13.98 0.43 14.62
CA VAL A 233 -14.63 -0.75 15.19
C VAL A 233 -15.07 -1.68 14.08
N LEU A 234 -14.55 -2.91 14.07
CA LEU A 234 -14.78 -3.92 13.03
C LEU A 234 -15.11 -5.28 13.68
N PRO A 235 -15.80 -6.19 12.97
CA PRO A 235 -16.14 -7.50 13.52
C PRO A 235 -14.86 -8.31 13.79
N PHE A 236 -14.81 -8.94 14.96
CA PHE A 236 -13.70 -9.76 15.39
C PHE A 236 -14.27 -11.09 15.92
N PRO A 237 -14.16 -12.20 15.16
CA PRO A 237 -14.66 -13.50 15.56
C PRO A 237 -13.66 -14.15 16.51
N PHE A 238 -13.72 -13.81 17.80
CA PHE A 238 -12.90 -14.45 18.82
C PHE A 238 -13.19 -15.96 18.88
N GLU A 239 -12.15 -16.78 18.77
CA GLU A 239 -12.25 -18.24 18.80
C GLU A 239 -12.40 -18.78 20.22
N SER A 240 -11.99 -18.01 21.24
CA SER A 240 -12.14 -18.34 22.65
C SER A 240 -12.32 -17.11 23.54
N GLU A 241 -12.86 -17.33 24.75
CA GLU A 241 -12.96 -16.28 25.76
C GLU A 241 -11.57 -15.81 26.24
N GLU A 242 -10.57 -16.71 26.25
CA GLU A 242 -9.19 -16.37 26.57
C GLU A 242 -8.59 -15.41 25.56
N GLU A 243 -8.74 -15.69 24.25
CA GLU A 243 -8.34 -14.78 23.18
C GLU A 243 -9.03 -13.42 23.33
N ARG A 244 -10.35 -13.44 23.60
CA ARG A 244 -11.13 -12.23 23.82
C ARG A 244 -10.57 -11.39 24.96
N LEU A 245 -10.31 -12.00 26.12
CA LEU A 245 -9.79 -11.28 27.30
C LEU A 245 -8.34 -10.81 27.14
N ASN A 246 -7.56 -11.46 26.28
CA ASN A 246 -6.17 -11.05 25.97
C ASN A 246 -6.08 -9.97 24.88
N HIS A 247 -7.15 -9.72 24.13
CA HIS A 247 -7.19 -8.67 23.12
C HIS A 247 -7.16 -7.27 23.77
N TYR A 248 -6.28 -6.40 23.29
CA TYR A 248 -5.99 -5.09 23.91
C TYR A 248 -7.25 -4.25 24.10
N THR A 249 -8.13 -4.21 23.12
CA THR A 249 -9.32 -3.34 23.15
C THR A 249 -10.41 -3.85 24.09
N VAL A 250 -10.53 -5.17 24.30
CA VAL A 250 -11.62 -5.76 25.09
C VAL A 250 -11.50 -5.39 26.56
N THR A 251 -10.27 -5.32 27.09
CA THR A 251 -10.02 -4.96 28.49
C THR A 251 -10.20 -3.46 28.77
N HIS A 252 -10.23 -2.63 27.73
CA HIS A 252 -10.29 -1.16 27.84
C HIS A 252 -11.64 -0.57 27.39
N ASP A 253 -12.40 -1.28 26.56
CA ASP A 253 -13.61 -0.79 25.92
C ASP A 253 -14.86 -1.59 26.32
N ASN A 254 -16.06 -1.06 26.03
CA ASN A 254 -17.33 -1.80 26.23
C ASN A 254 -17.99 -2.06 24.87
N LEU A 255 -17.24 -2.70 23.97
CA LEU A 255 -17.71 -3.05 22.63
C LEU A 255 -18.60 -4.30 22.67
N PRO A 256 -19.49 -4.49 21.69
CA PRO A 256 -20.23 -5.74 21.56
C PRO A 256 -19.26 -6.94 21.44
N PRO A 257 -19.62 -8.14 21.93
CA PRO A 257 -18.67 -9.25 22.10
C PRO A 257 -17.89 -9.70 20.84
N ASN A 258 -18.41 -9.45 19.64
CA ASN A 258 -17.79 -9.83 18.36
C ASN A 258 -17.21 -8.64 17.60
N TYR A 259 -16.81 -7.58 18.31
CA TYR A 259 -16.19 -6.40 17.71
C TYR A 259 -14.98 -5.94 18.50
N ALA A 260 -13.98 -5.45 17.79
CA ALA A 260 -12.77 -4.86 18.34
C ALA A 260 -12.39 -3.61 17.55
N ARG A 261 -11.58 -2.74 18.16
CA ARG A 261 -10.94 -1.66 17.40
C ARG A 261 -9.78 -2.20 16.60
N GLN A 262 -9.66 -1.69 15.38
CA GLN A 262 -8.62 -2.02 14.43
C GLN A 262 -7.94 -0.75 13.92
N TRP A 263 -6.73 -0.90 13.40
CA TRP A 263 -5.92 0.18 12.83
C TRP A 263 -5.23 -0.23 11.53
N GLY A 264 -5.08 0.72 10.60
CA GLY A 264 -4.46 0.53 9.30
C GLY A 264 -5.16 1.32 8.20
N THR A 265 -4.36 1.81 7.26
CA THR A 265 -4.87 2.39 6.00
C THR A 265 -5.58 1.36 5.13
N SER A 266 -5.37 0.06 5.39
CA SER A 266 -6.16 -1.06 4.87
C SER A 266 -7.65 -0.98 5.22
N TYR A 267 -8.07 -0.18 6.20
CA TYR A 267 -9.48 0.04 6.52
C TYR A 267 -9.99 1.39 6.01
N ALA A 268 -9.10 2.38 5.95
CA ALA A 268 -9.40 3.69 5.38
C ALA A 268 -9.73 3.59 3.87
N ALA A 269 -8.93 2.84 3.09
CA ALA A 269 -9.16 2.68 1.66
C ALA A 269 -10.53 2.05 1.31
N PRO A 270 -10.96 0.95 1.97
CA PRO A 270 -12.30 0.40 1.79
C PRO A 270 -13.43 1.36 2.17
N ILE A 271 -13.27 2.17 3.23
CA ILE A 271 -14.27 3.19 3.60
C ILE A 271 -14.48 4.17 2.44
N VAL A 272 -13.40 4.60 1.78
CA VAL A 272 -13.47 5.49 0.61
C VAL A 272 -14.14 4.79 -0.58
N LEU A 273 -13.86 3.51 -0.82
CA LEU A 273 -14.56 2.73 -1.86
C LEU A 273 -16.06 2.58 -1.56
N GLY A 274 -16.44 2.39 -0.30
CA GLY A 274 -17.85 2.37 0.13
C GLY A 274 -18.51 3.73 -0.10
N LEU A 275 -17.84 4.85 0.21
CA LEU A 275 -18.34 6.18 -0.11
C LEU A 275 -18.47 6.45 -1.62
N ALA A 276 -17.58 5.87 -2.44
CA ALA A 276 -17.74 5.87 -3.89
C ALA A 276 -19.01 5.11 -4.32
N ALA A 277 -19.32 3.96 -3.69
CA ALA A 277 -20.59 3.25 -3.91
C ALA A 277 -21.81 4.11 -3.53
N CYS A 278 -21.74 4.80 -2.40
CA CYS A 278 -22.74 5.77 -1.98
C CYS A 278 -22.94 6.91 -3.01
N LEU A 279 -21.86 7.43 -3.62
CA LEU A 279 -21.96 8.43 -4.69
C LEU A 279 -22.64 7.86 -5.95
N TRP A 280 -22.28 6.64 -6.36
CA TRP A 280 -22.91 5.98 -7.51
C TRP A 280 -24.38 5.65 -7.28
N GLN A 281 -24.81 5.39 -6.04
CA GLN A 281 -26.24 5.25 -5.71
C GLN A 281 -27.01 6.55 -6.03
N ILE A 282 -26.43 7.72 -5.73
CA ILE A 282 -27.06 9.02 -5.95
C ILE A 282 -26.99 9.44 -7.42
N GLN A 283 -25.85 9.20 -8.06
CA GLN A 283 -25.59 9.56 -9.45
C GLN A 283 -25.02 8.35 -10.22
N PRO A 284 -25.87 7.43 -10.69
CA PRO A 284 -25.44 6.19 -11.34
C PRO A 284 -24.59 6.39 -12.60
N GLY A 285 -24.72 7.54 -13.27
CA GLY A 285 -24.00 7.88 -14.50
C GLY A 285 -22.57 8.41 -14.32
N LEU A 286 -22.08 8.61 -13.08
CA LEU A 286 -20.73 9.15 -12.88
C LEU A 286 -19.64 8.16 -13.28
N THR A 287 -18.65 8.67 -14.04
CA THR A 287 -17.40 7.98 -14.32
C THR A 287 -16.57 7.82 -13.04
N ALA A 288 -15.67 6.83 -13.01
CA ALA A 288 -14.75 6.65 -11.89
C ALA A 288 -13.87 7.90 -11.64
N ASP A 289 -13.45 8.60 -12.70
CA ASP A 289 -12.68 9.83 -12.60
C ASP A 289 -13.47 10.95 -11.91
N LYS A 290 -14.75 11.15 -12.27
CA LYS A 290 -15.62 12.13 -11.59
C LYS A 290 -15.86 11.78 -10.14
N VAL A 291 -16.06 10.50 -9.81
CA VAL A 291 -16.21 10.07 -8.41
C VAL A 291 -14.92 10.34 -7.62
N LYS A 292 -13.76 9.99 -8.16
CA LYS A 292 -12.46 10.31 -7.55
C LYS A 292 -12.32 11.81 -7.27
N LYS A 293 -12.59 12.65 -8.27
CA LYS A 293 -12.51 14.10 -8.15
C LYS A 293 -13.52 14.66 -7.16
N ALA A 294 -14.76 14.18 -7.17
CA ALA A 294 -15.79 14.58 -6.22
C ALA A 294 -15.33 14.33 -4.79
N LEU A 295 -14.88 13.11 -4.48
CA LEU A 295 -14.40 12.74 -3.15
C LEU A 295 -13.21 13.59 -2.68
N VAL A 296 -12.22 13.79 -3.55
CA VAL A 296 -11.00 14.56 -3.20
C VAL A 296 -11.34 16.05 -3.04
N SER A 297 -12.08 16.64 -3.97
CA SER A 297 -12.36 18.09 -3.99
C SER A 297 -13.29 18.55 -2.87
N SER A 298 -14.19 17.68 -2.38
CA SER A 298 -15.06 17.99 -1.25
C SER A 298 -14.50 17.56 0.11
N SER A 299 -13.26 17.06 0.17
CA SER A 299 -12.67 16.58 1.42
C SER A 299 -12.40 17.71 2.41
N GLU A 300 -12.49 17.41 3.71
CA GLU A 300 -12.34 18.37 4.81
C GLU A 300 -10.86 18.49 5.23
N CYS A 301 -10.25 19.63 4.93
CA CYS A 301 -8.90 19.95 5.41
C CYS A 301 -8.92 20.39 6.88
N HIS A 302 -7.88 20.03 7.64
CA HIS A 302 -7.71 20.45 9.02
C HIS A 302 -6.23 20.64 9.37
N SER A 303 -5.92 21.57 10.27
CA SER A 303 -4.54 21.90 10.67
C SER A 303 -3.79 20.70 11.26
N LYS A 304 -4.50 19.79 11.94
CA LYS A 304 -3.94 18.57 12.57
C LYS A 304 -3.37 17.53 11.61
N TRP A 305 -3.70 17.59 10.31
CA TRP A 305 -3.15 16.69 9.29
C TRP A 305 -2.64 17.43 8.05
N VAL A 306 -2.26 18.70 8.20
CA VAL A 306 -1.71 19.51 7.11
C VAL A 306 -0.47 18.87 6.46
N ALA A 307 0.33 18.14 7.24
CA ALA A 307 1.51 17.42 6.75
C ALA A 307 1.17 16.27 5.78
N LEU A 308 -0.07 15.78 5.77
CA LEU A 308 -0.54 14.78 4.82
C LEU A 308 -1.01 15.39 3.49
N LYS A 309 -1.16 16.71 3.40
CA LYS A 309 -1.63 17.46 2.20
C LYS A 309 -2.90 16.88 1.56
N ALA A 310 -3.76 16.29 2.38
CA ALA A 310 -5.00 15.65 1.98
C ALA A 310 -6.11 15.98 3.00
N GLY A 311 -7.37 15.97 2.56
CA GLY A 311 -8.53 16.18 3.43
C GLY A 311 -9.18 14.86 3.87
N LEU A 312 -9.96 14.90 4.94
CA LEU A 312 -10.82 13.81 5.39
C LEU A 312 -12.04 13.69 4.47
N VAL A 313 -12.33 12.49 3.99
CA VAL A 313 -13.50 12.23 3.15
C VAL A 313 -14.78 12.70 3.85
N SER A 314 -15.69 13.31 3.10
CA SER A 314 -16.87 14.01 3.62
C SER A 314 -18.11 13.75 2.76
N PRO A 315 -19.31 13.68 3.36
CA PRO A 315 -20.58 13.54 2.65
C PRO A 315 -20.93 14.79 1.82
N ASN A 316 -20.19 15.89 1.95
CA ASN A 316 -20.28 17.04 1.05
C ASN A 316 -20.16 16.64 -0.44
N ALA A 317 -19.47 15.53 -0.73
CA ALA A 317 -19.38 14.96 -2.07
C ALA A 317 -20.76 14.67 -2.70
N PHE A 318 -21.75 14.32 -1.88
CA PHE A 318 -23.11 13.96 -2.31
C PHE A 318 -23.93 15.14 -2.83
N SER A 319 -23.50 16.37 -2.53
CA SER A 319 -24.21 17.61 -2.85
C SER A 319 -23.53 18.42 -3.95
N LEU A 320 -22.46 17.89 -4.58
CA LEU A 320 -21.72 18.61 -5.62
C LEU A 320 -22.51 18.72 -6.93
N ASP A 321 -22.29 19.83 -7.64
CA ASP A 321 -22.68 19.97 -9.05
C ASP A 321 -21.65 19.27 -9.95
N PHE A 322 -21.96 18.03 -10.34
CA PHE A 322 -21.07 17.20 -11.15
C PHE A 322 -20.85 17.72 -12.57
N HIS A 323 -21.65 18.68 -13.06
CA HIS A 323 -21.41 19.32 -14.36
C HIS A 323 -20.17 20.22 -14.35
N GLN A 324 -19.76 20.69 -13.16
CA GLN A 324 -18.56 21.53 -12.98
C GLN A 324 -17.28 20.69 -12.85
N ILE A 325 -17.40 19.38 -12.65
CA ILE A 325 -16.27 18.46 -12.58
C ILE A 325 -15.96 17.97 -14.00
N ALA A 326 -14.96 18.59 -14.62
CA ALA A 326 -14.45 18.15 -15.91
C ALA A 326 -13.83 16.75 -15.82
N ASP A 327 -14.06 15.91 -16.83
CA ASP A 327 -13.34 14.63 -16.96
C ASP A 327 -11.85 14.87 -17.23
N THR A 328 -10.99 13.99 -16.72
CA THR A 328 -9.57 14.03 -17.03
C THR A 328 -9.38 13.63 -18.49
N ASP A 329 -8.55 14.35 -19.24
CA ASP A 329 -8.13 13.89 -20.55
C ASP A 329 -7.20 12.68 -20.40
N ILE A 330 -7.80 11.48 -20.38
CA ILE A 330 -7.10 10.20 -20.25
C ILE A 330 -6.08 10.02 -21.40
N ARG A 331 -6.29 10.63 -22.58
CA ARG A 331 -5.36 10.54 -23.73
C ARG A 331 -4.02 11.23 -23.45
N SER A 332 -4.03 12.21 -22.55
CA SER A 332 -2.85 12.95 -22.08
C SER A 332 -2.18 12.33 -20.85
N SER A 333 -2.74 11.26 -20.27
CA SER A 333 -2.24 10.64 -19.03
C SER A 333 -0.83 10.04 -19.19
N MET A 334 -0.13 9.86 -18.07
CA MET A 334 1.19 9.18 -18.05
C MET A 334 1.12 7.78 -18.65
N TYR A 335 0.04 7.03 -18.37
CA TYR A 335 -0.20 5.72 -18.96
C TYR A 335 -0.33 5.80 -20.49
N SER A 336 -1.10 6.76 -21.01
CA SER A 336 -1.28 6.94 -22.45
C SER A 336 0.02 7.32 -23.17
N ARG A 337 0.85 8.19 -22.57
CA ARG A 337 2.17 8.54 -23.12
C ARG A 337 3.13 7.34 -23.11
N TRP A 338 3.15 6.57 -22.02
CA TRP A 338 3.94 5.34 -21.95
C TRP A 338 3.51 4.33 -23.01
N LYS A 339 2.20 4.07 -23.14
CA LYS A 339 1.65 3.16 -24.15
C LYS A 339 1.98 3.63 -25.58
N HIS A 340 1.84 4.92 -25.84
CA HIS A 340 2.21 5.51 -27.13
C HIS A 340 3.66 5.19 -27.51
N TRP A 341 4.60 5.39 -26.58
CA TRP A 341 6.00 5.07 -26.83
C TRP A 341 6.24 3.57 -26.93
N LYS A 342 5.56 2.72 -26.15
CA LYS A 342 5.70 1.26 -26.26
C LYS A 342 5.49 0.75 -27.68
N GLU A 343 4.50 1.30 -28.39
CA GLU A 343 4.12 0.92 -29.75
C GLU A 343 5.08 1.45 -30.84
N ARG A 344 6.01 2.35 -30.51
CA ARG A 344 7.02 2.87 -31.44
C ARG A 344 8.12 1.86 -31.75
N SER A 345 8.74 2.02 -32.93
CA SER A 345 9.86 1.17 -33.36
C SER A 345 11.08 1.37 -32.47
N LEU A 346 11.91 0.32 -32.36
CA LEU A 346 13.15 0.38 -31.58
C LEU A 346 14.10 1.48 -32.08
N SER A 347 14.19 1.66 -33.41
CA SER A 347 15.00 2.70 -34.04
C SER A 347 14.57 4.11 -33.62
N GLU A 348 13.26 4.39 -33.62
CA GLU A 348 12.73 5.69 -33.18
C GLU A 348 13.01 5.94 -31.69
N LYS A 349 12.86 4.90 -30.86
CA LYS A 349 13.16 5.00 -29.41
C LYS A 349 14.63 5.32 -29.17
N ILE A 350 15.54 4.59 -29.83
CA ILE A 350 17.00 4.78 -29.71
C ILE A 350 17.39 6.18 -30.19
N GLU A 351 16.93 6.60 -31.36
CA GLU A 351 17.19 7.94 -31.89
C GLU A 351 16.76 9.04 -30.89
N LYS A 352 15.57 8.87 -30.30
CA LYS A 352 15.02 9.86 -29.37
C LYS A 352 15.77 9.91 -28.04
N ILE A 353 16.13 8.78 -27.43
CA ILE A 353 16.91 8.78 -26.16
C ILE A 353 18.35 9.25 -26.36
N SER A 354 18.90 9.11 -27.57
CA SER A 354 20.21 9.62 -27.93
C SER A 354 20.21 11.12 -28.28
N SER A 355 19.02 11.72 -28.45
CA SER A 355 18.88 13.17 -28.63
C SER A 355 18.84 13.88 -27.28
N ASP A 356 19.61 14.97 -27.11
CA ASP A 356 19.80 15.70 -25.84
C ASP A 356 18.55 16.50 -25.37
N ASN A 357 17.38 16.20 -25.94
CA ASN A 357 16.12 16.87 -25.62
C ASN A 357 15.46 16.19 -24.41
N HIS A 358 15.14 16.99 -23.38
CA HIS A 358 14.62 16.59 -22.07
C HIS A 358 13.30 15.77 -22.06
N ASP A 359 12.75 15.42 -23.22
CA ASP A 359 11.55 14.58 -23.41
C ASP A 359 11.85 13.07 -23.42
N GLY A 360 13.10 12.66 -23.17
CA GLY A 360 13.53 11.25 -23.27
C GLY A 360 13.02 10.31 -22.18
N ILE A 361 12.48 10.82 -21.07
CA ILE A 361 12.11 9.95 -19.93
C ILE A 361 10.91 9.04 -20.23
N ASP A 362 9.88 9.53 -20.92
CA ASP A 362 8.73 8.71 -21.30
C ASP A 362 9.15 7.61 -22.31
N VAL A 363 10.12 7.92 -23.19
CA VAL A 363 10.72 6.96 -24.12
C VAL A 363 11.50 5.89 -23.36
N LEU A 364 12.35 6.31 -22.42
CA LEU A 364 13.18 5.44 -21.60
C LEU A 364 12.30 4.50 -20.76
N LEU A 365 11.28 5.02 -20.08
CA LEU A 365 10.35 4.22 -19.30
C LEU A 365 9.47 3.30 -20.16
N SER A 366 9.34 3.57 -21.48
CA SER A 366 8.63 2.68 -22.41
C SER A 366 9.33 1.34 -22.66
N PHE A 367 10.60 1.19 -22.24
CA PHE A 367 11.26 -0.12 -22.25
C PHE A 367 10.76 -1.03 -21.12
N LEU A 368 10.19 -0.47 -20.05
CA LEU A 368 9.67 -1.25 -18.93
C LEU A 368 8.26 -1.79 -19.23
N PRO A 369 7.91 -2.98 -18.69
CA PRO A 369 8.73 -3.84 -17.82
C PRO A 369 9.58 -4.87 -18.61
N GLU A 370 9.60 -4.83 -19.94
CA GLU A 370 10.34 -5.77 -20.76
C GLU A 370 11.87 -5.59 -20.63
N LYS A 371 12.61 -6.59 -21.10
CA LYS A 371 14.07 -6.48 -21.20
C LYS A 371 14.43 -5.37 -22.17
N VAL A 372 15.29 -4.45 -21.73
CA VAL A 372 15.90 -3.47 -22.64
C VAL A 372 16.63 -4.21 -23.79
N PRO A 373 16.37 -3.87 -25.06
CA PRO A 373 17.06 -4.50 -26.19
C PRO A 373 18.56 -4.23 -26.18
N HIS A 374 19.37 -5.19 -26.66
CA HIS A 374 20.84 -5.07 -26.64
C HIS A 374 21.35 -3.82 -27.36
N GLU A 375 20.69 -3.43 -28.45
CA GLU A 375 21.00 -2.26 -29.27
C GLU A 375 20.81 -0.94 -28.52
N ALA A 376 19.95 -0.92 -27.49
CA ALA A 376 19.68 0.28 -26.69
C ALA A 376 20.56 0.38 -25.43
N ILE A 377 21.26 -0.70 -25.04
CA ILE A 377 21.99 -0.77 -23.75
C ILE A 377 23.00 0.37 -23.62
N SER A 378 23.87 0.57 -24.62
CA SER A 378 24.89 1.62 -24.55
C SER A 378 24.29 3.03 -24.46
N SER A 379 23.19 3.30 -25.18
CA SER A 379 22.47 4.57 -25.07
C SER A 379 21.89 4.77 -23.67
N VAL A 380 21.34 3.72 -23.05
CA VAL A 380 20.78 3.81 -21.69
C VAL A 380 21.89 3.95 -20.64
N GLN A 381 23.03 3.25 -20.79
CA GLN A 381 24.18 3.40 -19.88
C GLN A 381 24.71 4.83 -19.87
N HIS A 382 24.76 5.50 -21.03
CA HIS A 382 25.16 6.91 -21.09
C HIS A 382 24.26 7.81 -20.23
N LEU A 383 22.96 7.50 -20.16
CA LEU A 383 21.98 8.25 -19.38
C LEU A 383 22.12 8.09 -17.86
N LEU A 384 22.94 7.14 -17.38
CA LEU A 384 23.31 7.05 -15.96
C LEU A 384 24.06 8.29 -15.46
N TYR A 385 24.65 9.08 -16.36
CA TYR A 385 25.40 10.29 -16.03
C TYR A 385 24.67 11.58 -16.42
N HIS A 386 23.39 11.49 -16.77
CA HIS A 386 22.59 12.63 -17.20
C HIS A 386 22.37 13.63 -16.04
N HIS A 387 22.26 14.93 -16.35
CA HIS A 387 22.11 15.98 -15.33
C HIS A 387 20.81 15.84 -14.50
N SER A 388 19.72 15.40 -15.13
CA SER A 388 18.45 15.12 -14.46
C SER A 388 18.48 13.80 -13.69
N HIS A 389 18.26 13.87 -12.39
CA HIS A 389 18.18 12.70 -11.51
C HIS A 389 17.04 11.74 -11.87
N LYS A 390 15.92 12.25 -12.43
CA LYS A 390 14.83 11.39 -12.90
C LYS A 390 15.25 10.52 -14.08
N VAL A 391 16.07 11.06 -14.98
CA VAL A 391 16.61 10.31 -16.13
C VAL A 391 17.61 9.26 -15.65
N ARG A 392 18.52 9.61 -14.73
CA ARG A 392 19.47 8.64 -14.15
C ARG A 392 18.74 7.49 -13.44
N ALA A 393 17.74 7.79 -12.63
CA ALA A 393 16.93 6.81 -11.92
C ALA A 393 16.13 5.91 -12.88
N ALA A 394 15.54 6.48 -13.93
CA ALA A 394 14.88 5.71 -14.98
C ALA A 394 15.89 4.83 -15.74
N ALA A 395 17.08 5.33 -16.04
CA ALA A 395 18.12 4.59 -16.76
C ALA A 395 18.58 3.36 -15.99
N ILE A 396 18.92 3.50 -14.70
CA ILE A 396 19.32 2.35 -13.88
C ILE A 396 18.18 1.35 -13.69
N THR A 397 16.93 1.82 -13.59
CA THR A 397 15.75 0.95 -13.47
C THR A 397 15.48 0.19 -14.78
N VAL A 398 15.69 0.81 -15.94
CA VAL A 398 15.57 0.13 -17.25
C VAL A 398 16.69 -0.89 -17.42
N LEU A 399 17.93 -0.52 -17.09
CA LEU A 399 19.08 -1.44 -17.18
C LEU A 399 18.93 -2.64 -16.25
N SER A 400 18.24 -2.51 -15.11
CA SER A 400 18.02 -3.61 -14.17
C SER A 400 17.18 -4.76 -14.76
N THR A 401 16.53 -4.55 -15.90
CA THR A 401 15.89 -5.64 -16.67
C THR A 401 16.90 -6.57 -17.35
N GLN A 402 18.16 -6.12 -17.48
CA GLN A 402 19.31 -6.87 -17.99
C GLN A 402 20.53 -6.72 -17.05
N PRO A 403 20.50 -7.31 -15.84
CA PRO A 403 21.52 -7.12 -14.80
C PRO A 403 22.97 -7.43 -15.24
N SER A 404 23.16 -8.33 -16.20
CA SER A 404 24.47 -8.73 -16.72
C SER A 404 25.25 -7.60 -17.41
N PHE A 405 24.58 -6.51 -17.79
CA PHE A 405 25.21 -5.35 -18.43
C PHE A 405 25.52 -4.22 -17.46
N ILE A 406 25.22 -4.38 -16.17
CA ILE A 406 25.49 -3.38 -15.15
C ILE A 406 26.83 -3.72 -14.49
N SER A 407 27.78 -2.78 -14.56
CA SER A 407 29.06 -2.88 -13.87
C SER A 407 28.97 -2.45 -12.41
N SER A 408 29.94 -2.86 -11.59
CA SER A 408 30.05 -2.41 -10.20
C SER A 408 30.25 -0.89 -10.09
N LEU A 409 30.99 -0.28 -11.03
CA LEU A 409 31.21 1.17 -11.08
C LEU A 409 29.91 1.95 -11.36
N GLU A 410 29.07 1.46 -12.27
CA GLU A 410 27.76 2.07 -12.56
C GLU A 410 26.82 1.96 -11.35
N LEU A 411 26.77 0.80 -10.69
CA LEU A 411 26.00 0.64 -9.45
C LEU A 411 26.53 1.54 -8.34
N LEU A 412 27.86 1.59 -8.16
CA LEU A 412 28.46 2.46 -7.15
C LEU A 412 28.06 3.92 -7.40
N HIS A 413 28.16 4.40 -8.65
CA HIS A 413 27.74 5.74 -9.03
C HIS A 413 26.28 6.02 -8.63
N CYS A 414 25.36 5.10 -8.92
CA CYS A 414 23.94 5.26 -8.60
C CYS A 414 23.67 5.19 -7.09
N LEU A 415 24.34 4.29 -6.37
CA LEU A 415 24.17 4.09 -4.93
C LEU A 415 24.73 5.26 -4.10
N THR A 416 25.68 6.02 -4.65
CA THR A 416 26.24 7.23 -4.01
C THR A 416 25.66 8.53 -4.56
N ASP A 417 24.63 8.49 -5.41
CA ASP A 417 23.99 9.67 -5.98
C ASP A 417 23.26 10.50 -4.90
N GLU A 418 23.21 11.82 -5.03
CA GLU A 418 22.48 12.70 -4.10
C GLU A 418 20.96 12.45 -4.08
N SER A 419 20.38 12.02 -5.19
CA SER A 419 18.95 11.80 -5.33
C SER A 419 18.53 10.44 -4.78
N PRO A 420 17.59 10.39 -3.80
CA PRO A 420 16.99 9.14 -3.34
C PRO A 420 16.39 8.27 -4.47
N ASN A 421 15.80 8.86 -5.51
CA ASN A 421 15.27 8.06 -6.63
C ASN A 421 16.36 7.27 -7.35
N VAL A 422 17.57 7.83 -7.47
CA VAL A 422 18.70 7.18 -8.15
C VAL A 422 19.29 6.11 -7.23
N LYS A 423 19.46 6.42 -5.93
CA LYS A 423 19.85 5.42 -4.91
C LYS A 423 18.88 4.25 -4.87
N MET A 424 17.57 4.50 -4.94
CA MET A 424 16.55 3.44 -4.97
C MET A 424 16.68 2.57 -6.23
N GLY A 425 16.85 3.18 -7.40
CA GLY A 425 17.14 2.47 -8.64
C GLY A 425 18.40 1.61 -8.53
N GLY A 426 19.47 2.14 -7.92
CA GLY A 426 20.70 1.41 -7.63
C GLY A 426 20.50 0.25 -6.66
N LEU A 427 19.73 0.42 -5.57
CA LEU A 427 19.42 -0.65 -4.61
C LEU A 427 18.59 -1.75 -5.28
N TYR A 428 17.61 -1.37 -6.09
CA TYR A 428 16.80 -2.30 -6.86
C TYR A 428 17.66 -3.11 -7.84
N ALA A 429 18.51 -2.44 -8.62
CA ALA A 429 19.43 -3.11 -9.54
C ALA A 429 20.43 -4.01 -8.80
N LEU A 430 21.01 -3.57 -7.68
CA LEU A 430 21.93 -4.38 -6.86
C LEU A 430 21.25 -5.65 -6.32
N SER A 431 19.96 -5.58 -5.96
CA SER A 431 19.20 -6.76 -5.53
C SER A 431 19.12 -7.85 -6.61
N LEU A 432 19.25 -7.45 -7.89
CA LEU A 432 19.25 -8.32 -9.06
C LEU A 432 20.67 -8.70 -9.54
N CYS A 433 21.73 -8.19 -8.89
CA CYS A 433 23.13 -8.48 -9.21
C CYS A 433 23.88 -9.19 -8.05
N PRO A 434 23.56 -10.45 -7.69
CA PRO A 434 24.23 -11.16 -6.59
C PRO A 434 25.75 -11.26 -6.71
N ASN A 435 26.26 -11.31 -7.95
CA ASN A 435 27.69 -11.34 -8.25
C ASN A 435 28.43 -10.06 -7.81
N LEU A 436 27.73 -8.93 -7.65
CA LEU A 436 28.31 -7.64 -7.28
C LEU A 436 28.16 -7.33 -5.78
N TRP A 437 27.42 -8.15 -5.03
CA TRP A 437 27.18 -7.90 -3.60
C TRP A 437 28.46 -7.76 -2.79
N LYS A 438 29.42 -8.68 -2.98
CA LYS A 438 30.67 -8.68 -2.19
C LYS A 438 31.43 -7.37 -2.31
N GLU A 439 31.49 -6.82 -3.52
CA GLU A 439 32.21 -5.58 -3.82
C GLU A 439 31.48 -4.35 -3.26
N LEU A 440 30.15 -4.35 -3.26
CA LEU A 440 29.32 -3.20 -2.89
C LEU A 440 28.81 -3.25 -1.44
N ILE A 441 29.19 -4.25 -0.64
CA ILE A 441 28.90 -4.30 0.80
C ILE A 441 29.28 -3.01 1.53
N PRO A 442 30.48 -2.40 1.35
CA PRO A 442 30.85 -1.17 2.04
C PRO A 442 29.88 -0.01 1.77
N THR A 443 29.45 0.14 0.52
CA THR A 443 28.45 1.14 0.13
C THR A 443 27.09 0.85 0.77
N LEU A 444 26.66 -0.41 0.77
CA LEU A 444 25.40 -0.80 1.41
C LEU A 444 25.43 -0.59 2.93
N CYS A 445 26.58 -0.79 3.60
CA CYS A 445 26.75 -0.45 5.02
C CYS A 445 26.46 1.03 5.30
N THR A 446 26.85 1.94 4.41
CA THR A 446 26.51 3.37 4.52
C THR A 446 25.02 3.60 4.30
N LEU A 447 24.43 2.99 3.27
CA LEU A 447 23.00 3.17 2.95
C LEU A 447 22.04 2.60 4.00
N ILE A 448 22.49 1.59 4.78
CA ILE A 448 21.75 1.10 5.94
C ILE A 448 21.44 2.22 6.94
N ASN A 449 22.21 3.31 6.97
CA ASN A 449 21.97 4.47 7.83
C ASN A 449 21.77 5.77 7.04
N ASP A 450 21.30 5.68 5.79
CA ASP A 450 21.04 6.85 4.94
C ASP A 450 20.08 7.86 5.60
N GLU A 451 20.25 9.14 5.28
CA GLU A 451 19.37 10.22 5.75
C GLU A 451 17.95 10.05 5.22
N ASN A 452 17.81 9.53 3.99
CA ASN A 452 16.52 9.22 3.43
C ASN A 452 16.00 7.88 3.98
N THR A 453 14.83 7.93 4.61
CA THR A 453 14.21 6.79 5.29
C THR A 453 13.74 5.67 4.36
N ASP A 454 13.34 6.00 3.13
CA ASP A 454 13.00 5.00 2.10
C ASP A 454 14.25 4.20 1.70
N ILE A 455 15.40 4.87 1.51
CA ILE A 455 16.69 4.24 1.20
C ILE A 455 17.15 3.37 2.34
N ARG A 456 17.12 3.90 3.57
CA ARG A 456 17.44 3.18 4.80
C ARG A 456 16.65 1.88 4.91
N TYR A 457 15.33 1.94 4.73
CA TYR A 457 14.44 0.78 4.79
C TYR A 457 14.80 -0.29 3.76
N ASN A 458 14.99 0.11 2.50
CA ASN A 458 15.28 -0.83 1.41
C ASN A 458 16.71 -1.40 1.49
N ALA A 459 17.69 -0.64 1.96
CA ALA A 459 19.03 -1.14 2.26
C ALA A 459 19.01 -2.20 3.38
N CYS A 460 18.22 -1.99 4.45
CA CYS A 460 18.06 -3.00 5.50
C CYS A 460 17.39 -4.28 4.97
N LYS A 461 16.35 -4.13 4.13
CA LYS A 461 15.70 -5.27 3.45
C LYS A 461 16.68 -6.06 2.59
N LEU A 462 17.53 -5.37 1.82
CA LEU A 462 18.55 -6.03 1.00
C LEU A 462 19.63 -6.70 1.87
N ALA A 463 20.06 -6.08 2.97
CA ALA A 463 21.01 -6.67 3.90
C ALA A 463 20.52 -8.00 4.49
N ALA A 464 19.22 -8.12 4.81
CA ALA A 464 18.61 -9.38 5.26
C ALA A 464 18.67 -10.51 4.20
N THR A 465 18.74 -10.14 2.92
CA THR A 465 18.86 -11.09 1.81
C THR A 465 20.33 -11.50 1.59
N ILE A 466 21.25 -10.54 1.61
CA ILE A 466 22.69 -10.78 1.40
C ILE A 466 23.33 -11.52 2.58
N LYS A 467 22.86 -11.25 3.81
CA LYS A 467 23.28 -11.90 5.06
C LYS A 467 24.79 -11.79 5.37
N SER A 468 25.43 -10.69 4.99
CA SER A 468 26.83 -10.46 5.33
C SER A 468 26.99 -10.02 6.79
N LYS A 469 27.96 -10.61 7.51
CA LYS A 469 28.32 -10.19 8.88
C LYS A 469 28.79 -8.73 8.96
N GLN A 470 29.24 -8.14 7.86
CA GLN A 470 29.65 -6.73 7.83
C GLN A 470 28.49 -5.76 8.08
N PHE A 471 27.23 -6.18 7.88
CA PHE A 471 26.06 -5.34 8.13
C PHE A 471 25.66 -5.27 9.60
N ILE A 472 26.15 -6.19 10.45
CA ILE A 472 25.75 -6.30 11.85
C ILE A 472 25.87 -4.95 12.58
N LYS A 473 27.06 -4.34 12.53
CA LYS A 473 27.31 -3.08 13.24
C LYS A 473 26.45 -1.93 12.68
N PRO A 474 26.43 -1.66 11.36
CA PRO A 474 25.52 -0.66 10.78
C PRO A 474 24.04 -0.86 11.12
N LEU A 475 23.55 -2.11 11.11
CA LEU A 475 22.16 -2.43 11.45
C LEU A 475 21.87 -2.11 12.92
N MET A 476 22.73 -2.58 13.83
CA MET A 476 22.60 -2.40 15.27
C MET A 476 22.67 -0.93 15.68
N ASP A 477 23.58 -0.15 15.08
CA ASP A 477 23.81 1.25 15.43
C ASP A 477 22.53 2.11 15.23
N GLY A 478 21.70 1.77 14.23
CA GLY A 478 20.47 2.50 13.92
C GLY A 478 19.22 2.08 14.72
N LEU A 479 19.20 0.92 15.39
CA LEU A 479 17.99 0.40 16.07
C LEU A 479 17.42 1.36 17.11
N ASN A 480 18.30 1.91 17.97
CA ASN A 480 17.86 2.78 19.06
C ASN A 480 17.29 4.11 18.52
N GLU A 481 17.92 4.65 17.48
CA GLU A 481 17.49 5.87 16.80
C GLU A 481 16.11 5.68 16.14
N ASP A 482 15.91 4.55 15.47
CA ASP A 482 14.63 4.22 14.82
C ASP A 482 13.51 4.04 15.84
N ALA A 483 13.76 3.36 16.96
CA ALA A 483 12.78 3.21 18.04
C ALA A 483 12.36 4.57 18.63
N ARG A 484 13.32 5.44 18.96
CA ARG A 484 13.05 6.78 19.53
C ARG A 484 12.27 7.69 18.58
N ASN A 485 12.57 7.60 17.29
CA ASN A 485 11.88 8.37 16.25
C ASN A 485 10.62 7.68 15.72
N LYS A 486 10.18 6.57 16.34
CA LYS A 486 9.00 5.80 15.94
C LYS A 486 9.01 5.31 14.49
N ARG A 487 10.19 5.01 13.93
CA ARG A 487 10.37 4.41 12.60
C ARG A 487 10.24 2.90 12.68
N ILE A 488 9.04 2.43 13.05
CA ILE A 488 8.78 1.04 13.42
C ILE A 488 9.03 0.07 12.25
N GLY A 489 8.80 0.49 11.00
CA GLY A 489 9.01 -0.33 9.82
C GLY A 489 10.48 -0.54 9.55
N THR A 490 11.27 0.54 9.58
CA THR A 490 12.72 0.47 9.42
C THR A 490 13.37 -0.30 10.57
N PHE A 491 12.92 -0.08 11.81
CA PHE A 491 13.35 -0.88 12.97
C PHE A 491 13.11 -2.37 12.71
N GLY A 492 11.90 -2.73 12.29
CA GLY A 492 11.54 -4.12 11.98
C GLY A 492 12.45 -4.73 10.91
N LYS A 493 12.78 -4.00 9.84
CA LYS A 493 13.72 -4.50 8.81
C LYS A 493 15.14 -4.66 9.32
N ARG A 494 15.63 -3.77 10.19
CA ARG A 494 16.95 -3.94 10.83
C ARG A 494 16.99 -5.15 11.73
N HIS A 495 16.00 -5.26 12.61
CA HIS A 495 15.89 -6.34 13.56
C HIS A 495 15.84 -7.68 12.83
N PHE A 496 14.95 -7.81 11.84
CA PHE A 496 14.87 -9.02 11.02
C PHE A 496 16.18 -9.33 10.29
N ALA A 497 16.86 -8.32 9.72
CA ALA A 497 18.16 -8.52 9.07
C ALA A 497 19.20 -9.09 10.05
N LEU A 498 19.24 -8.58 11.30
CA LEU A 498 20.12 -9.11 12.34
C LEU A 498 19.81 -10.56 12.68
N GLU A 499 18.53 -10.92 12.83
CA GLU A 499 18.11 -12.30 13.07
C GLU A 499 18.55 -13.21 11.92
N MET A 500 18.33 -12.78 10.67
CA MET A 500 18.71 -13.54 9.49
C MET A 500 20.23 -13.71 9.31
N ILE A 501 21.04 -12.73 9.76
CA ILE A 501 22.51 -12.78 9.67
C ILE A 501 23.11 -13.63 10.80
N THR A 502 22.55 -13.52 12.00
CA THR A 502 23.14 -14.10 13.21
C THR A 502 22.54 -15.44 13.61
N GLY A 503 21.31 -15.73 13.18
CA GLY A 503 20.53 -16.88 13.64
C GLY A 503 19.97 -16.73 15.06
N ILE A 504 20.01 -15.53 15.63
CA ILE A 504 19.53 -15.24 16.99
C ILE A 504 18.20 -14.53 16.91
N GLU A 505 17.23 -15.02 17.66
CA GLU A 505 15.94 -14.38 17.84
C GLU A 505 15.93 -13.62 19.19
N ILE A 506 15.52 -12.36 19.16
CA ILE A 506 15.34 -11.57 20.40
C ILE A 506 13.84 -11.34 20.59
N PRO A 507 13.22 -11.99 21.60
CA PRO A 507 11.80 -11.84 21.80
C PRO A 507 11.44 -10.40 22.22
N ARG A 508 10.23 -10.01 21.86
CA ARG A 508 9.65 -8.71 22.21
C ARG A 508 9.17 -8.70 23.66
N GLU A 509 9.66 -7.77 24.46
CA GLU A 509 9.22 -7.59 25.85
C GLU A 509 8.81 -6.13 26.15
N PRO A 510 7.57 -5.86 26.61
CA PRO A 510 6.48 -6.84 26.78
C PRO A 510 5.95 -7.38 25.44
N GLU A 511 5.38 -8.58 25.46
CA GLU A 511 4.85 -9.25 24.27
C GLU A 511 3.78 -8.42 23.56
N TRP A 512 3.65 -8.59 22.24
CA TRP A 512 2.60 -7.94 21.45
C TRP A 512 1.22 -8.42 21.88
N GLN A 513 0.26 -7.50 22.01
CA GLN A 513 -1.14 -7.83 22.21
C GLN A 513 -1.94 -7.43 20.97
N GLU A 514 -2.81 -8.33 20.49
CA GLU A 514 -3.63 -8.03 19.32
C GLU A 514 -4.53 -6.81 19.58
N GLY A 515 -4.63 -5.92 18.59
CA GLY A 515 -5.32 -4.63 18.71
C GLY A 515 -4.53 -3.52 19.43
N GLU A 516 -3.29 -3.77 19.88
CA GLU A 516 -2.42 -2.73 20.42
C GLU A 516 -2.07 -1.68 19.35
N ASP A 517 -1.93 -0.41 19.76
CA ASP A 517 -1.36 0.64 18.92
C ASP A 517 0.17 0.46 18.84
N PRO A 518 0.74 0.20 17.64
CA PRO A 518 2.18 -0.02 17.46
C PRO A 518 3.02 1.25 17.73
N TYR A 519 2.39 2.43 17.81
CA TYR A 519 3.03 3.71 18.13
C TYR A 519 2.88 4.12 19.59
N SER A 520 2.24 3.27 20.41
CA SER A 520 2.04 3.48 21.84
C SER A 520 3.36 3.49 22.61
N SER A 521 3.37 4.12 23.78
CA SER A 521 4.54 4.13 24.65
C SER A 521 4.99 2.71 24.98
N ARG A 522 4.06 1.78 25.33
CA ARG A 522 4.37 0.37 25.58
C ARG A 522 5.13 -0.25 24.41
N SER A 523 4.62 -0.02 23.20
CA SER A 523 5.24 -0.56 22.01
C SER A 523 6.64 -0.01 21.74
N ILE A 524 6.87 1.28 21.96
CA ILE A 524 8.19 1.90 21.81
C ILE A 524 9.19 1.42 22.87
N HIS A 525 8.75 1.20 24.12
CA HIS A 525 9.62 0.65 25.17
C HIS A 525 10.13 -0.74 24.79
N ALA A 526 9.28 -1.61 24.24
CA ALA A 526 9.70 -2.93 23.78
C ALA A 526 10.73 -2.88 22.63
N LEU A 527 10.61 -1.92 21.72
CA LEU A 527 11.64 -1.73 20.66
C LEU A 527 12.97 -1.24 21.25
N LEU A 528 12.93 -0.37 22.26
CA LEU A 528 14.14 0.10 22.96
C LEU A 528 14.83 -1.03 23.74
N ASP A 529 14.06 -1.94 24.33
CA ASP A 529 14.57 -3.13 24.99
C ASP A 529 15.28 -4.07 24.00
N ILE A 530 14.64 -4.39 22.88
CA ILE A 530 15.26 -5.17 21.78
C ILE A 530 16.58 -4.51 21.33
N ALA A 531 16.58 -3.19 21.12
CA ALA A 531 17.79 -2.46 20.74
C ALA A 531 18.91 -2.57 21.78
N THR A 532 18.56 -2.62 23.07
CA THR A 532 19.51 -2.76 24.18
C THR A 532 20.05 -4.19 24.25
N LYS A 533 19.20 -5.20 24.10
CA LYS A 533 19.59 -6.62 24.07
C LYS A 533 20.56 -6.91 22.93
N TRP A 534 20.31 -6.39 21.73
CA TRP A 534 21.26 -6.50 20.60
C TRP A 534 22.65 -5.93 20.93
N LYS A 535 22.71 -4.74 21.54
CA LYS A 535 23.97 -4.12 21.95
C LYS A 535 24.72 -4.94 22.99
N SER A 536 24.03 -5.44 24.01
CA SER A 536 24.62 -6.29 25.04
C SER A 536 25.20 -7.58 24.45
N PHE A 537 24.46 -8.21 23.54
CA PHE A 537 24.89 -9.44 22.89
C PHE A 537 26.19 -9.26 22.10
N PHE A 538 26.30 -8.17 21.33
CA PHE A 538 27.50 -7.92 20.53
C PHE A 538 28.71 -7.50 21.35
N ASN A 539 28.53 -6.78 22.45
CA ASN A 539 29.64 -6.47 23.35
C ASN A 539 30.24 -7.76 23.93
N LEU A 540 29.41 -8.71 24.37
CA LEU A 540 29.86 -10.00 24.90
C LEU A 540 30.57 -10.88 23.86
N MET A 541 30.24 -10.74 22.57
CA MET A 541 30.93 -11.43 21.47
C MET A 541 32.22 -10.73 21.01
N SER A 542 32.39 -9.44 21.31
CA SER A 542 33.59 -8.69 20.94
C SER A 542 34.73 -8.87 21.95
N ASP A 543 34.38 -9.28 23.17
CA ASP A 543 35.30 -9.55 24.28
C ASP A 543 35.80 -11.01 24.32
N ASN A 544 35.34 -11.87 23.40
CA ASN A 544 35.77 -13.26 23.18
C ASN A 544 36.38 -13.41 21.79
#